data_AF-A0A352PM30-F1
#
_entry.id   AF-A0A352PM30-F1
#
_cell.length_a   1.000
_cell.length_b   1.000
_cell.length_c   1.000
_cell.angle_alpha   90.00
_cell.angle_beta   90.00
_cell.angle_gamma   90.00
#
_symmetry.space_group_name_H-M   'P 1'
#
loop_
_entity.id
_entity.type
_entity.pdbx_description
1 polymer ?
#
loop_
_entity_poly.entity_id
_entity_poly.type
_entity_poly.pdbx_seq_one_letter_code
_entity_poly.pdbx_strand_id
1 'polypeptide(L)'
;MENEIDYEKISYGKIGYKRIQRLRKKGERRNIAVPKLNYELTKPEKPRIAFWIAAIVGIILFAGILVGAGFLIKFLIDLFSDFFKDSGGYFKTLLNPSLLFASQGLSFVPVMFLILAYMLLILIVALPIMVAIYCYRFGRNMLYLARCSKEEFAKGEVVIRHIMNYSGILIGTIIIFVLGLMMIENSNAKLLTGLICGGIVLIFGGLLALIIFEKKKCGKWFKDLDEDKKQNYLAHEKALSSVKTRLGFEKRFWDNLFN
;
A
#
# COMPACT_ATOMS: atom_id res chain seq x y z
N MET A 1 40.61 17.11 19.19
CA MET A 1 39.29 16.46 19.04
C MET A 1 39.12 16.15 17.57
N GLU A 2 39.38 14.92 17.16
CA GLU A 2 39.04 14.48 15.81
C GLU A 2 37.52 14.61 15.65
N ASN A 3 37.08 15.26 14.58
CA ASN A 3 35.66 15.28 14.21
C ASN A 3 35.26 13.83 13.89
N GLU A 4 34.71 13.12 14.87
CA GLU A 4 34.17 11.78 14.70
C GLU A 4 33.16 11.82 13.53
N ILE A 5 33.54 11.25 12.39
CA ILE A 5 32.73 11.33 11.17
C ILE A 5 31.42 10.58 11.41
N ASP A 6 30.30 11.29 11.34
CA ASP A 6 28.97 10.69 11.54
C ASP A 6 28.50 9.98 10.26
N TYR A 7 28.92 8.73 10.11
CA TYR A 7 28.56 7.88 8.97
C TYR A 7 27.04 7.67 8.83
N GLU A 8 26.26 7.76 9.91
CA GLU A 8 24.80 7.62 9.84
C GLU A 8 24.16 8.83 9.16
N LYS A 9 24.67 10.02 9.47
CA LYS A 9 24.21 11.27 8.83
C LYS A 9 24.49 11.27 7.33
N ILE A 10 25.65 10.75 6.93
CA ILE A 10 26.07 10.67 5.52
C ILE A 10 25.30 9.57 4.77
N SER A 11 25.07 8.42 5.42
CA SER A 11 24.42 7.25 4.81
C SER A 11 22.92 7.40 4.66
N TYR A 12 22.23 7.87 5.72
CA TYR A 12 20.76 7.92 5.77
C TYR A 12 20.17 9.30 5.48
N GLY A 13 21.02 10.35 5.43
CA GLY A 13 20.59 11.73 5.28
C GLY A 13 19.84 12.29 6.50
N LYS A 14 19.46 13.58 6.44
CA LYS A 14 18.94 14.35 7.59
C LYS A 14 17.72 13.72 8.28
N ILE A 15 16.78 13.15 7.51
CA ILE A 15 15.53 12.59 8.05
C ILE A 15 15.78 11.19 8.63
N GLY A 16 16.47 10.32 7.89
CA GLY A 16 16.80 8.96 8.33
C GLY A 16 17.66 8.98 9.60
N TYR A 17 18.65 9.86 9.64
CA TYR A 17 19.49 10.10 10.81
C TYR A 17 18.67 10.47 12.06
N LYS A 18 17.77 11.47 11.96
CA LYS A 18 16.89 11.85 13.09
C LYS A 18 16.04 10.68 13.58
N ARG A 19 15.56 9.83 12.67
CA ARG A 19 14.77 8.64 13.02
C ARG A 19 15.62 7.62 13.79
N ILE A 20 16.84 7.35 13.35
CA ILE A 20 17.77 6.41 14.00
C ILE A 20 18.14 6.94 15.38
N GLN A 21 18.47 8.22 15.52
CA GLN A 21 18.78 8.84 16.82
C GLN A 21 17.62 8.75 17.81
N ARG A 22 16.38 8.94 17.35
CA ARG A 22 15.18 8.73 18.19
C ARG A 22 15.03 7.27 18.61
N LEU A 23 15.29 6.33 17.70
CA LEU A 23 15.24 4.89 18.02
C LEU A 23 16.35 4.51 19.00
N ARG A 24 17.57 5.03 18.84
CA ARG A 24 18.69 4.84 19.77
C ARG A 24 18.32 5.33 21.17
N LYS A 25 17.84 6.56 21.32
CA LYS A 25 17.35 7.09 22.62
C LYS A 25 16.25 6.23 23.24
N LYS A 26 15.34 5.68 22.42
CA LYS A 26 14.29 4.76 22.90
C LYS A 26 14.83 3.38 23.28
N GLY A 27 15.88 2.91 22.61
CA GLY A 27 16.60 1.68 22.91
C GLY A 27 17.40 1.77 24.20
N GLU A 28 18.10 2.88 24.42
CA GLU A 28 18.84 3.17 25.66
C GLU A 28 17.94 3.09 26.88
N ARG A 29 16.75 3.71 26.83
CA ARG A 29 15.72 3.60 27.89
C ARG A 29 15.26 2.17 28.19
N ARG A 30 15.56 1.21 27.31
CA ARG A 30 15.16 -0.20 27.38
C ARG A 30 16.36 -1.14 27.49
N ASN A 31 17.54 -0.61 27.82
CA ASN A 31 18.80 -1.35 27.90
C ASN A 31 19.18 -2.09 26.60
N ILE A 32 18.79 -1.53 25.44
CA ILE A 32 19.20 -2.03 24.13
C ILE A 32 20.20 -1.03 23.56
N ALA A 33 21.48 -1.39 23.61
CA ALA A 33 22.54 -0.62 22.98
C ALA A 33 22.46 -0.75 21.46
N VAL A 34 22.33 0.39 20.77
CA VAL A 34 22.35 0.45 19.30
C VAL A 34 23.71 0.99 18.86
N PRO A 35 24.65 0.13 18.40
CA PRO A 35 25.97 0.59 17.98
C PRO A 35 25.86 1.62 16.86
N LYS A 36 26.83 2.53 16.72
CA LYS A 36 26.91 3.44 15.57
C LYS A 36 27.38 2.66 14.32
N LEU A 37 27.04 3.17 13.15
CA LEU A 37 27.71 2.75 11.91
C LEU A 37 29.16 3.21 11.93
N ASN A 38 30.07 2.28 11.65
CA ASN A 38 31.52 2.55 11.60
C ASN A 38 32.01 2.88 10.19
N TYR A 39 31.12 2.87 9.19
CA TYR A 39 31.46 3.13 7.80
C TYR A 39 30.26 3.71 7.04
N GLU A 40 30.51 4.38 5.91
CA GLU A 40 29.45 4.89 5.03
C GLU A 40 28.81 3.74 4.25
N LEU A 41 27.48 3.67 4.24
CA LEU A 41 26.75 2.70 3.42
C LEU A 41 27.00 2.95 1.93
N THR A 42 27.17 1.86 1.20
CA THR A 42 27.48 1.89 -0.23
C THR A 42 26.25 2.34 -1.02
N LYS A 43 26.27 3.61 -1.43
CA LYS A 43 25.26 4.18 -2.33
C LYS A 43 25.32 3.49 -3.69
N PRO A 44 24.18 3.32 -4.39
CA PRO A 44 24.18 2.82 -5.74
C PRO A 44 24.90 3.82 -6.67
N GLU A 45 25.82 3.34 -7.51
CA GLU A 45 26.59 4.16 -8.47
C GLU A 45 25.69 4.91 -9.46
N LYS A 46 24.55 4.30 -9.82
CA LYS A 46 23.48 4.93 -10.60
C LYS A 46 22.14 4.67 -9.92
N PRO A 47 21.23 5.66 -9.90
CA PRO A 47 19.86 5.42 -9.45
C PRO A 47 19.28 4.28 -10.28
N ARG A 48 18.60 3.35 -9.61
CA ARG A 48 18.07 2.14 -10.28
C ARG A 48 16.86 2.52 -11.10
N ILE A 49 17.09 2.84 -12.37
CA ILE A 49 16.11 3.39 -13.32
C ILE A 49 14.86 2.49 -13.42
N ALA A 50 15.02 1.18 -13.30
CA ALA A 50 13.90 0.24 -13.34
C ALA A 50 12.84 0.50 -12.25
N PHE A 51 13.22 0.92 -11.03
CA PHE A 51 12.26 1.28 -9.99
C PHE A 51 11.59 2.64 -10.24
N TRP A 52 12.26 3.55 -10.95
CA TRP A 52 11.64 4.79 -11.42
C TRP A 52 10.59 4.53 -12.50
N ILE A 53 10.92 3.66 -13.47
CA ILE A 53 9.97 3.22 -14.49
C ILE A 53 8.76 2.57 -13.82
N ALA A 54 8.97 1.66 -12.87
CA ALA A 54 7.87 1.03 -12.13
C ALA A 54 7.01 2.05 -11.36
N ALA A 55 7.60 3.12 -10.83
CA ALA A 55 6.85 4.21 -10.21
C ALA A 55 5.98 4.97 -11.22
N ILE A 56 6.52 5.28 -12.41
CA ILE A 56 5.79 5.97 -13.49
C ILE A 56 4.65 5.10 -14.00
N VAL A 57 4.90 3.82 -14.30
CA VAL A 57 3.86 2.89 -14.76
C VAL A 57 2.78 2.70 -13.68
N GLY A 58 3.15 2.71 -12.39
CA GLY A 58 2.22 2.75 -11.27
C GLY A 58 1.29 3.97 -11.27
N ILE A 59 1.78 5.14 -11.67
CA ILE A 59 0.96 6.37 -11.83
C ILE A 59 -0.02 6.23 -13.01
N ILE A 60 0.41 5.62 -14.12
CA ILE A 60 -0.45 5.38 -15.29
C ILE A 60 -1.58 4.40 -14.92
N LEU A 61 -1.27 3.33 -14.20
CA LEU A 61 -2.28 2.37 -13.72
C LEU A 61 -3.30 3.05 -12.80
N PHE A 62 -2.85 4.00 -11.97
CA PHE A 62 -3.73 4.78 -11.11
C PHE A 62 -4.71 5.65 -11.90
N ALA A 63 -4.25 6.32 -12.97
CA ALA A 63 -5.13 7.08 -13.85
C ALA A 63 -6.20 6.17 -14.47
N GLY A 64 -5.84 4.95 -14.86
CA GLY A 64 -6.80 3.94 -15.34
C GLY A 64 -7.84 3.53 -14.30
N ILE A 65 -7.45 3.37 -13.03
CA ILE A 65 -8.39 3.06 -11.94
C ILE A 65 -9.33 4.24 -11.66
N LEU A 66 -8.85 5.48 -11.70
CA LEU A 66 -9.71 6.67 -11.55
C LEU A 66 -10.77 6.75 -12.66
N VAL A 67 -10.37 6.51 -13.91
CA VAL A 67 -11.28 6.49 -15.05
C VAL A 67 -12.31 5.37 -14.90
N GLY A 68 -11.89 4.17 -14.49
CA GLY A 68 -12.80 3.05 -14.26
C GLY A 68 -13.78 3.30 -13.11
N ALA A 69 -13.36 4.02 -12.07
CA ALA A 69 -14.25 4.36 -10.96
C ALA A 69 -15.37 5.29 -11.43
N GLY A 70 -15.07 6.20 -12.36
CA GLY A 70 -16.09 7.00 -13.05
C GLY A 70 -17.13 6.15 -13.80
N PHE A 71 -16.69 5.10 -14.50
CA PHE A 71 -17.60 4.15 -15.15
C PHE A 71 -18.47 3.38 -14.15
N LEU A 72 -17.90 2.93 -13.04
CA LEU A 72 -18.64 2.25 -11.95
C LEU A 72 -19.67 3.16 -11.28
N ILE A 73 -19.32 4.43 -11.03
CA ILE A 73 -20.24 5.43 -10.48
C ILE A 73 -21.39 5.65 -11.45
N LYS A 74 -21.10 5.86 -12.74
CA LYS A 74 -22.13 6.05 -13.76
C LYS A 74 -23.06 4.84 -13.86
N PHE A 75 -22.49 3.63 -13.92
CA PHE A 75 -23.26 2.39 -13.96
C PHE A 75 -24.19 2.24 -12.76
N LEU A 76 -23.74 2.59 -11.55
CA LEU A 76 -24.61 2.57 -10.37
C LEU A 76 -25.70 3.64 -10.40
N ILE A 77 -25.38 4.85 -10.85
CA ILE A 77 -26.40 5.90 -11.01
C ILE A 77 -27.47 5.42 -11.98
N ASP A 78 -27.07 4.83 -13.10
CA ASP A 78 -27.97 4.29 -14.12
C ASP A 78 -28.81 3.13 -13.52
N LEU A 79 -28.16 2.13 -12.90
CA LEU A 79 -28.81 0.99 -12.23
C LEU A 79 -29.82 1.41 -11.16
N PHE A 80 -29.46 2.36 -10.31
CA PHE A 80 -30.39 2.90 -9.30
C PHE A 80 -31.48 3.74 -9.94
N SER A 81 -31.18 4.57 -10.94
CA SER A 81 -32.19 5.39 -11.61
C SER A 81 -33.24 4.55 -12.32
N ASP A 82 -32.85 3.42 -12.91
CA ASP A 82 -33.77 2.47 -13.54
C ASP A 82 -34.55 1.69 -12.48
N PHE A 83 -33.90 1.28 -11.39
CA PHE A 83 -34.58 0.69 -10.23
C PHE A 83 -35.63 1.65 -9.64
N PHE A 84 -35.34 2.96 -9.53
CA PHE A 84 -36.26 3.98 -9.03
C PHE A 84 -37.34 4.39 -10.05
N LYS A 85 -37.08 4.30 -11.36
CA LYS A 85 -38.09 4.50 -12.40
C LYS A 85 -39.13 3.37 -12.39
N ASP A 86 -38.68 2.12 -12.35
CA ASP A 86 -39.57 0.95 -12.31
C ASP A 86 -40.21 0.75 -10.94
N SER A 87 -39.53 1.11 -9.85
CA SER A 87 -40.11 1.14 -8.49
C SER A 87 -40.88 2.41 -8.17
N GLY A 88 -40.94 3.41 -9.05
CA GLY A 88 -41.79 4.60 -8.88
C GLY A 88 -43.28 4.26 -8.83
N GLY A 89 -43.68 3.16 -9.49
CA GLY A 89 -44.98 2.52 -9.30
C GLY A 89 -45.12 1.94 -7.89
N TYR A 90 -44.14 1.16 -7.44
CA TYR A 90 -44.12 0.56 -6.09
C TYR A 90 -44.06 1.59 -4.96
N PHE A 91 -43.39 2.74 -5.13
CA PHE A 91 -43.34 3.83 -4.16
C PHE A 91 -44.70 4.53 -4.02
N LYS A 92 -45.44 4.71 -5.13
CA LYS A 92 -46.84 5.16 -5.09
C LYS A 92 -47.76 4.14 -4.42
N THR A 93 -47.49 2.85 -4.58
CA THR A 93 -48.24 1.76 -3.93
C THR A 93 -47.91 1.62 -2.43
N LEU A 94 -46.65 1.87 -2.04
CA LEU A 94 -46.17 1.87 -0.65
C LEU A 94 -46.60 3.12 0.13
N LEU A 95 -46.81 4.26 -0.54
CA LEU A 95 -47.35 5.49 0.08
C LEU A 95 -48.89 5.51 0.12
N ASN A 96 -49.55 4.44 -0.33
CA ASN A 96 -50.99 4.27 -0.18
C ASN A 96 -51.27 3.70 1.22
N PRO A 97 -51.87 4.47 2.15
CA PRO A 97 -52.05 4.06 3.54
C PRO A 97 -52.84 2.74 3.68
N SER A 98 -53.68 2.43 2.69
CA SER A 98 -54.54 1.24 2.66
C SER A 98 -53.78 -0.09 2.47
N LEU A 99 -52.57 -0.08 1.88
CA LEU A 99 -51.74 -1.28 1.66
C LEU A 99 -50.65 -1.49 2.72
N LEU A 100 -50.26 -0.42 3.42
CA LEU A 100 -49.29 -0.43 4.51
C LEU A 100 -49.76 -1.24 5.74
N PHE A 101 -51.07 -1.35 5.98
CA PHE A 101 -51.62 -2.15 7.07
C PHE A 101 -51.80 -3.64 6.72
N ALA A 102 -51.70 -4.01 5.43
CA ALA A 102 -51.94 -5.38 4.97
C ALA A 102 -50.67 -6.26 4.91
N SER A 103 -49.45 -5.69 5.02
CA SER A 103 -48.21 -6.46 4.86
C SER A 103 -47.08 -5.99 5.77
N GLN A 104 -47.01 -6.57 6.98
CA GLN A 104 -45.93 -6.31 7.95
C GLN A 104 -44.51 -6.74 7.50
N GLY A 105 -44.34 -7.28 6.28
CA GLY A 105 -43.04 -7.70 5.72
C GLY A 105 -42.53 -6.93 4.51
N LEU A 106 -43.36 -6.10 3.86
CA LEU A 106 -42.99 -5.44 2.59
C LEU A 106 -42.37 -4.04 2.77
N SER A 107 -42.53 -3.38 3.92
CA SER A 107 -41.96 -2.05 4.17
C SER A 107 -40.46 -2.06 4.50
N PHE A 108 -39.91 -3.20 4.94
CA PHE A 108 -38.50 -3.32 5.32
C PHE A 108 -37.59 -3.51 4.10
N VAL A 109 -38.08 -4.19 3.06
CA VAL A 109 -37.30 -4.53 1.85
C VAL A 109 -36.81 -3.27 1.10
N PRO A 110 -37.62 -2.24 0.82
CA PRO A 110 -37.16 -1.02 0.15
C PRO A 110 -36.11 -0.26 0.98
N VAL A 111 -36.28 -0.20 2.30
CA VAL A 111 -35.34 0.45 3.21
C VAL A 111 -33.99 -0.28 3.20
N MET A 112 -34.00 -1.62 3.20
CA MET A 112 -32.77 -2.42 3.08
C MET A 112 -32.07 -2.22 1.74
N PHE A 113 -32.81 -2.16 0.63
CA PHE A 113 -32.24 -1.84 -0.69
C PHE A 113 -31.60 -0.44 -0.72
N LEU A 114 -32.25 0.55 -0.08
CA LEU A 114 -31.70 1.90 0.05
C LEU A 114 -30.42 1.93 0.88
N ILE A 115 -30.39 1.23 2.02
CA ILE A 115 -29.19 1.10 2.86
C ILE A 115 -28.06 0.40 2.10
N LEU A 116 -28.36 -0.68 1.38
CA LEU A 116 -27.38 -1.40 0.56
C LEU A 116 -26.82 -0.51 -0.54
N ALA A 117 -27.67 0.30 -1.17
CA ALA A 117 -27.30 1.28 -2.18
C ALA A 117 -26.33 2.34 -1.64
N TYR A 118 -26.67 2.95 -0.50
CA TYR A 118 -25.79 3.92 0.16
C TYR A 118 -24.45 3.29 0.59
N MET A 119 -24.46 2.05 1.09
CA MET A 119 -23.24 1.31 1.44
C MET A 119 -22.35 1.08 0.21
N LEU A 120 -22.92 0.65 -0.92
CA LEU A 120 -22.21 0.48 -2.20
C LEU A 120 -21.66 1.80 -2.74
N LEU A 121 -22.43 2.87 -2.64
CA LEU A 121 -22.05 4.20 -3.13
C LEU A 121 -20.92 4.79 -2.26
N ILE A 122 -20.99 4.65 -0.94
CA ILE A 122 -19.90 5.00 -0.02
C ILE A 122 -18.66 4.16 -0.31
N LEU A 123 -18.80 2.85 -0.51
CA LEU A 123 -17.68 1.97 -0.84
C LEU A 123 -16.98 2.41 -2.12
N ILE A 124 -17.73 2.76 -3.17
CA ILE A 124 -17.19 3.15 -4.47
C ILE A 124 -16.61 4.57 -4.47
N VAL A 125 -17.12 5.49 -3.64
CA VAL A 125 -16.48 6.79 -3.42
C VAL A 125 -15.21 6.66 -2.56
N ALA A 126 -15.20 5.73 -1.60
CA ALA A 126 -14.04 5.46 -0.78
C ALA A 126 -12.92 4.74 -1.55
N LEU A 127 -13.26 3.96 -2.58
CA LEU A 127 -12.31 3.14 -3.34
C LEU A 127 -11.23 3.99 -4.06
N PRO A 128 -11.55 5.07 -4.79
CA PRO A 128 -10.57 6.02 -5.34
C PRO A 128 -9.65 6.63 -4.28
N ILE A 129 -10.20 6.99 -3.12
CA ILE A 129 -9.43 7.60 -2.02
C ILE A 129 -8.45 6.58 -1.45
N MET A 130 -8.90 5.35 -1.21
CA MET A 130 -8.07 4.25 -0.74
C MET A 130 -6.97 3.95 -1.76
N VAL A 131 -7.32 3.77 -3.03
CA VAL A 131 -6.36 3.53 -4.11
C VAL A 131 -5.34 4.66 -4.19
N ALA A 132 -5.74 5.94 -4.10
CA ALA A 132 -4.82 7.07 -4.11
C ALA A 132 -3.81 7.04 -2.95
N ILE A 133 -4.28 6.75 -1.73
CA ILE A 133 -3.42 6.61 -0.55
C ILE A 133 -2.41 5.47 -0.75
N TYR A 134 -2.85 4.32 -1.25
CA TYR A 134 -1.95 3.19 -1.46
C TYR A 134 -0.99 3.41 -2.64
N CYS A 135 -1.41 4.07 -3.71
CA CYS A 135 -0.54 4.47 -4.83
C CYS A 135 0.54 5.46 -4.38
N TYR A 136 0.19 6.46 -3.56
CA TYR A 136 1.18 7.37 -2.97
C TYR A 136 2.20 6.61 -2.12
N ARG A 137 1.73 5.68 -1.27
CA ARG A 137 2.61 4.83 -0.46
C ARG A 137 3.51 3.94 -1.32
N PHE A 138 2.96 3.37 -2.39
CA PHE A 138 3.69 2.56 -3.36
C PHE A 138 4.78 3.38 -4.07
N GLY A 139 4.45 4.53 -4.64
CA GLY A 139 5.40 5.41 -5.32
C GLY A 139 6.52 5.90 -4.38
N ARG A 140 6.18 6.29 -3.15
CA ARG A 140 7.16 6.66 -2.12
C ARG A 140 8.12 5.50 -1.81
N ASN A 141 7.62 4.28 -1.72
CA ASN A 141 8.44 3.10 -1.45
C ASN A 141 9.33 2.75 -2.66
N MET A 142 8.83 2.88 -3.89
CA MET A 142 9.64 2.69 -5.11
C MET A 142 10.76 3.72 -5.23
N LEU A 143 10.50 4.98 -4.88
CA LEU A 143 11.53 6.02 -4.84
C LEU A 143 12.59 5.76 -3.76
N TYR A 144 12.18 5.21 -2.61
CA TYR A 144 13.13 4.77 -1.59
C TYR A 144 14.01 3.62 -2.11
N LEU A 145 13.42 2.60 -2.74
CA LEU A 145 14.14 1.51 -3.39
C LEU A 145 15.08 1.99 -4.50
N ALA A 146 14.70 3.00 -5.26
CA ALA A 146 15.57 3.52 -6.31
C ALA A 146 16.88 4.13 -5.76
N ARG A 147 16.89 4.52 -4.47
CA ARG A 147 17.95 5.29 -3.82
C ARG A 147 18.61 4.61 -2.62
N CYS A 148 18.05 3.52 -2.10
CA CYS A 148 18.57 2.89 -0.91
C CYS A 148 19.87 2.10 -1.19
N SER A 149 20.66 1.93 -0.12
CA SER A 149 22.03 1.39 -0.20
C SER A 149 22.05 -0.07 -0.67
N LYS A 150 23.22 -0.54 -1.14
CA LYS A 150 23.39 -1.94 -1.57
C LYS A 150 23.20 -2.89 -0.37
N GLU A 151 23.62 -2.49 0.82
CA GLU A 151 23.48 -3.20 2.09
C GLU A 151 22.01 -3.35 2.50
N GLU A 152 21.24 -2.25 2.47
CA GLU A 152 19.79 -2.27 2.75
C GLU A 152 19.02 -3.18 1.79
N PHE A 153 19.45 -3.29 0.53
CA PHE A 153 18.84 -4.23 -0.42
C PHE A 153 19.23 -5.69 -0.19
N ALA A 154 20.49 -5.94 0.16
CA ALA A 154 20.99 -7.30 0.37
C ALA A 154 20.30 -7.97 1.58
N LYS A 155 20.05 -7.19 2.64
CA LYS A 155 19.50 -7.67 3.92
C LYS A 155 18.07 -7.23 4.19
N GLY A 156 17.47 -6.40 3.33
CA GLY A 156 16.19 -5.73 3.54
C GLY A 156 14.97 -6.65 3.58
N GLU A 157 14.85 -7.47 4.62
CA GLU A 157 13.61 -8.18 4.95
C GLU A 157 12.47 -7.20 5.17
N VAL A 158 12.74 -6.04 5.78
CA VAL A 158 11.73 -5.00 6.06
C VAL A 158 11.21 -4.37 4.78
N VAL A 159 12.10 -4.13 3.82
CA VAL A 159 11.78 -3.51 2.54
C VAL A 159 10.90 -4.44 1.70
N ILE A 160 11.28 -5.71 1.59
CA ILE A 160 10.52 -6.73 0.86
C ILE A 160 9.17 -6.99 1.53
N ARG A 161 9.12 -7.11 2.87
CA ARG A 161 7.86 -7.35 3.60
C ARG A 161 6.88 -6.19 3.46
N HIS A 162 7.36 -4.95 3.51
CA HIS A 162 6.49 -3.78 3.30
C HIS A 162 5.94 -3.76 1.87
N ILE A 163 6.77 -3.98 0.85
CA ILE A 163 6.32 -4.00 -0.54
C ILE A 163 5.32 -5.14 -0.77
N MET A 164 5.61 -6.35 -0.31
CA MET A 164 4.72 -7.51 -0.47
C MET A 164 3.35 -7.28 0.19
N ASN A 165 3.30 -6.71 1.40
CA ASN A 165 2.04 -6.40 2.07
C ASN A 165 1.23 -5.32 1.33
N TYR A 166 1.86 -4.24 0.88
CA TYR A 166 1.15 -3.19 0.14
C TYR A 166 0.71 -3.66 -1.24
N SER A 167 1.53 -4.46 -1.92
CA SER A 167 1.17 -5.07 -3.20
C SER A 167 -0.01 -6.02 -3.06
N GLY A 168 -0.05 -6.85 -2.01
CA GLY A 168 -1.18 -7.75 -1.75
C GLY A 168 -2.50 -6.99 -1.53
N ILE A 169 -2.48 -5.91 -0.75
CA ILE A 169 -3.67 -5.06 -0.53
C ILE A 169 -4.10 -4.37 -1.83
N LEU A 170 -3.14 -3.87 -2.63
CA LEU A 170 -3.45 -3.24 -3.92
C LEU A 170 -4.10 -4.26 -4.87
N ILE A 171 -3.53 -5.45 -4.98
CA ILE A 171 -4.04 -6.54 -5.82
C ILE A 171 -5.47 -6.90 -5.39
N GLY A 172 -5.72 -7.11 -4.10
CA GLY A 172 -7.06 -7.42 -3.60
C GLY A 172 -8.09 -6.33 -3.90
N THR A 173 -7.72 -5.07 -3.69
CA THR A 173 -8.59 -3.92 -4.01
C THR A 173 -8.89 -3.85 -5.51
N ILE A 174 -7.90 -4.12 -6.35
CA ILE A 174 -8.07 -4.06 -7.81
C ILE A 174 -8.86 -5.25 -8.35
N ILE A 175 -8.76 -6.45 -7.76
CA ILE A 175 -9.61 -7.59 -8.15
C ILE A 175 -11.09 -7.27 -7.94
N ILE A 176 -11.46 -6.70 -6.79
CA ILE A 176 -12.84 -6.27 -6.50
C ILE A 176 -13.30 -5.24 -7.53
N PHE A 177 -12.41 -4.30 -7.87
CA PHE A 177 -12.68 -3.25 -8.85
C PHE A 177 -12.87 -3.80 -10.28
N VAL A 178 -12.02 -4.73 -10.70
CA VAL A 178 -12.10 -5.44 -11.98
C VAL A 178 -13.40 -6.23 -12.09
N LEU A 179 -13.77 -6.96 -11.04
CA LEU A 179 -15.06 -7.68 -11.00
C LEU A 179 -16.24 -6.73 -11.14
N GLY A 180 -16.18 -5.56 -10.49
CA GLY A 180 -17.19 -4.51 -10.64
C GLY A 180 -17.28 -3.97 -12.07
N LEU A 181 -16.15 -3.74 -12.74
CA LEU A 181 -16.13 -3.29 -14.14
C LEU A 181 -16.64 -4.35 -15.13
N MET A 182 -16.39 -5.64 -14.85
CA MET A 182 -16.87 -6.74 -15.70
C MET A 182 -18.40 -6.86 -15.73
N MET A 183 -19.09 -6.36 -14.71
CA MET A 183 -20.56 -6.33 -14.66
C MET A 183 -21.17 -5.25 -15.58
N ILE A 184 -20.35 -4.34 -16.12
CA ILE A 184 -20.80 -3.30 -17.03
C ILE A 184 -20.80 -3.84 -18.47
N GLU A 185 -21.95 -3.84 -19.13
CA GLU A 185 -22.10 -4.30 -20.53
C GLU A 185 -21.47 -3.37 -21.58
N ASN A 186 -20.71 -2.35 -21.15
CA ASN A 186 -20.08 -1.37 -22.03
C ASN A 186 -18.73 -1.89 -22.56
N SER A 187 -18.54 -1.90 -23.89
CA SER A 187 -17.29 -2.29 -24.55
C SER A 187 -16.06 -1.53 -24.05
N ASN A 188 -16.21 -0.24 -23.72
CA ASN A 188 -15.12 0.57 -23.17
C ASN A 188 -14.74 0.14 -21.74
N ALA A 189 -15.71 -0.30 -20.93
CA ALA A 189 -15.46 -0.81 -19.58
C ALA A 189 -14.73 -2.16 -19.63
N LYS A 190 -15.09 -3.03 -20.58
CA LYS A 190 -14.40 -4.31 -20.82
C LYS A 190 -12.95 -4.11 -21.29
N LEU A 191 -12.74 -3.17 -22.22
CA LEU A 191 -11.39 -2.85 -22.72
C LEU A 191 -10.52 -2.23 -21.62
N LEU A 192 -11.08 -1.34 -20.81
CA LEU A 192 -10.42 -0.77 -19.63
C LEU A 192 -10.06 -1.85 -18.61
N THR A 193 -10.93 -2.83 -18.40
CA THR A 193 -10.68 -3.98 -17.52
C THR A 193 -9.48 -4.80 -17.99
N GLY A 194 -9.41 -5.09 -19.29
CA GLY A 194 -8.26 -5.78 -19.89
C GLY A 194 -6.95 -5.01 -19.75
N LEU A 195 -6.97 -3.69 -19.97
CA LEU A 195 -5.82 -2.81 -19.76
C LEU A 195 -5.35 -2.77 -18.31
N ILE A 196 -6.29 -2.71 -17.36
CA ILE A 196 -5.99 -2.72 -15.92
C ILE A 196 -5.38 -4.06 -15.53
N CYS A 197 -5.96 -5.19 -15.96
CA CYS A 197 -5.44 -6.52 -15.67
C CYS A 197 -4.04 -6.74 -16.25
N GLY A 198 -3.82 -6.39 -17.52
CA GLY A 198 -2.51 -6.48 -18.18
C GLY A 198 -1.47 -5.58 -17.52
N GLY A 199 -1.86 -4.36 -17.15
CA GLY A 199 -0.99 -3.41 -16.45
C GLY A 199 -0.55 -3.91 -15.06
N ILE A 200 -1.44 -4.55 -14.30
CA ILE A 200 -1.11 -5.14 -12.99
C ILE A 200 -0.07 -6.23 -13.14
N VAL A 201 -0.24 -7.15 -14.09
CA VAL A 201 0.71 -8.27 -14.29
C VAL A 201 2.09 -7.73 -14.64
N LEU A 202 2.16 -6.73 -15.53
CA LEU A 202 3.42 -6.08 -15.89
C LEU A 202 4.08 -5.35 -14.72
N ILE A 203 3.31 -4.59 -13.94
CA ILE A 203 3.85 -3.83 -12.81
C ILE A 203 4.26 -4.77 -11.68
N PHE A 204 3.36 -5.60 -11.17
CA PHE A 204 3.64 -6.43 -10.01
C PHE A 204 4.56 -7.59 -10.34
N GLY A 205 4.37 -8.25 -11.49
CA GLY A 205 5.27 -9.30 -11.96
C GLY A 205 6.67 -8.77 -12.27
N GLY A 206 6.74 -7.64 -13.01
CA GLY A 206 8.01 -6.99 -13.32
C GLY A 206 8.74 -6.50 -12.07
N LEU A 207 8.01 -5.91 -11.12
CA LEU A 207 8.58 -5.39 -9.86
C LEU A 207 9.06 -6.51 -8.94
N LEU A 208 8.33 -7.63 -8.86
CA LEU A 208 8.79 -8.82 -8.14
C LEU A 208 10.10 -9.35 -8.75
N ALA A 209 10.15 -9.47 -10.09
CA ALA A 209 11.35 -9.90 -10.80
C ALA A 209 12.55 -8.96 -10.57
N LEU A 210 12.32 -7.64 -10.63
CA LEU A 210 13.34 -6.63 -10.37
C LEU A 210 13.88 -6.72 -8.94
N ILE A 211 13.01 -6.90 -7.94
CA ILE A 211 13.42 -7.06 -6.54
C ILE A 211 14.27 -8.32 -6.37
N ILE A 212 13.84 -9.44 -6.94
CA ILE A 212 14.58 -10.72 -6.85
C ILE A 212 15.96 -10.59 -7.51
N PHE A 213 16.00 -9.99 -8.70
CA PHE A 213 17.25 -9.78 -9.44
C PHE A 213 18.23 -8.87 -8.67
N GLU A 214 17.74 -7.72 -8.21
CA GLU A 214 18.54 -6.76 -7.45
C GLU A 214 19.00 -7.35 -6.11
N LYS A 215 18.14 -8.12 -5.43
CA LYS A 215 18.50 -8.84 -4.21
C LYS A 215 19.60 -9.86 -4.48
N LYS A 216 19.54 -10.60 -5.60
CA LYS A 216 20.57 -11.58 -5.97
C LYS A 216 21.91 -10.88 -6.27
N LYS A 217 21.89 -9.75 -6.98
CA LYS A 217 23.08 -8.97 -7.31
C LYS A 217 23.71 -8.34 -6.06
N CYS A 218 22.91 -7.64 -5.27
CA CYS A 218 23.36 -7.01 -4.01
C CYS A 218 23.79 -8.07 -2.99
N GLY A 219 23.14 -9.24 -2.96
CA GLY A 219 23.48 -10.36 -2.09
C GLY A 219 24.82 -11.00 -2.43
N LYS A 220 25.20 -11.10 -3.71
CA LYS A 220 26.56 -11.51 -4.10
C LYS A 220 27.58 -10.48 -3.63
N TRP A 221 27.37 -9.21 -3.98
CA TRP A 221 28.23 -8.11 -3.55
C TRP A 221 28.41 -8.06 -2.02
N PHE A 222 27.34 -8.29 -1.24
CA PHE A 222 27.40 -8.29 0.22
C PHE A 222 28.16 -9.48 0.81
N LYS A 223 28.30 -10.58 0.07
CA LYS A 223 29.18 -11.69 0.49
C LYS A 223 30.65 -11.35 0.28
N ASP A 224 30.94 -10.50 -0.70
CA ASP A 224 32.29 -10.07 -1.06
C ASP A 224 32.73 -8.81 -0.27
N LEU A 225 31.85 -8.25 0.56
CA LEU A 225 32.13 -7.11 1.43
C LEU A 225 32.99 -7.53 2.62
N ASP A 226 33.92 -6.65 3.05
CA ASP A 226 34.72 -6.85 4.26
C ASP A 226 33.89 -7.31 5.46
N GLU A 227 34.36 -8.36 6.13
CA GLU A 227 33.57 -9.03 7.17
C GLU A 227 33.30 -8.11 8.37
N ASP A 228 34.22 -7.19 8.69
CA ASP A 228 34.05 -6.20 9.77
C ASP A 228 32.93 -5.20 9.47
N LYS A 229 32.86 -4.67 8.24
CA LYS A 229 31.79 -3.76 7.80
C LYS A 229 30.45 -4.48 7.81
N LYS A 230 30.44 -5.71 7.31
CA LYS A 230 29.27 -6.58 7.30
C LYS A 230 28.76 -6.88 8.71
N GLN A 231 29.63 -7.25 9.64
CA GLN A 231 29.24 -7.49 11.04
C GLN A 231 28.72 -6.21 11.72
N ASN A 232 29.38 -5.06 11.50
CA ASN A 232 28.93 -3.78 12.03
C ASN A 232 27.51 -3.42 11.54
N TYR A 233 27.25 -3.52 10.24
CA TYR A 233 25.93 -3.27 9.66
C TYR A 233 24.86 -4.23 10.22
N LEU A 234 25.17 -5.52 10.32
CA LEU A 234 24.24 -6.51 10.84
C LEU A 234 23.92 -6.31 12.32
N ALA A 235 24.92 -5.97 13.14
CA ALA A 235 24.73 -5.64 14.54
C ALA A 235 23.85 -4.39 14.70
N HIS A 236 24.10 -3.35 13.89
CA HIS A 236 23.31 -2.12 13.87
C HIS A 236 21.85 -2.38 13.52
N GLU A 237 21.57 -3.07 12.42
CA GLU A 237 20.20 -3.40 11.98
C GLU A 237 19.48 -4.34 12.96
N LYS A 238 20.18 -5.35 13.50
CA LYS A 238 19.61 -6.27 14.51
C LYS A 238 19.19 -5.53 15.77
N ALA A 239 20.03 -4.60 16.25
CA ALA A 239 19.72 -3.77 17.40
C ALA A 239 18.52 -2.85 17.13
N LEU A 240 18.50 -2.16 15.98
CA LEU A 240 17.37 -1.32 15.57
C LEU A 240 16.06 -2.10 15.44
N SER A 241 16.11 -3.31 14.89
CA SER A 241 14.97 -4.22 14.79
C SER A 241 14.44 -4.62 16.17
N SER A 242 15.34 -4.97 17.10
CA SER A 242 14.99 -5.34 18.47
C SER A 242 14.27 -4.21 19.22
N VAL A 243 14.75 -2.96 19.06
CA VAL A 243 14.08 -1.77 19.61
C VAL A 243 12.67 -1.61 19.03
N LYS A 244 12.51 -1.75 17.71
CA LYS A 244 11.20 -1.61 17.04
C LYS A 244 10.22 -2.70 17.49
N THR A 245 10.66 -3.95 17.58
CA THR A 245 9.81 -5.08 17.99
C THR A 245 9.31 -4.90 19.42
N ARG A 246 10.19 -4.49 20.35
CA ARG A 246 9.82 -4.24 21.74
C ARG A 246 8.83 -3.09 21.89
N LEU A 247 9.04 -2.00 21.14
CA LEU A 247 8.08 -0.89 21.06
C LEU A 247 6.71 -1.33 20.51
N GLY A 248 6.70 -2.20 19.50
CA GLY A 248 5.47 -2.73 18.92
C GLY A 248 4.73 -3.71 19.82
N PHE A 249 5.44 -4.44 20.69
CA PHE A 249 4.84 -5.30 21.70
C PHE A 249 4.23 -4.47 22.83
N GLU A 250 4.96 -3.48 23.36
CA GLU A 250 4.45 -2.55 24.38
C GLU A 250 3.21 -1.81 23.89
N LYS A 251 3.22 -1.31 22.65
CA LYS A 251 2.05 -0.63 22.10
C LYS A 251 0.83 -1.56 22.07
N ARG A 252 0.98 -2.78 21.54
CA ARG A 252 -0.11 -3.77 21.50
C ARG A 252 -0.58 -4.21 22.88
N PHE A 253 0.34 -4.31 23.85
CA PHE A 253 0.02 -4.63 25.22
C PHE A 253 -0.85 -3.54 25.86
N TRP A 254 -0.47 -2.28 25.73
CA TRP A 254 -1.26 -1.15 26.25
C TRP A 254 -2.58 -0.96 25.51
N ASP A 255 -2.58 -1.11 24.18
CA ASP A 255 -3.81 -1.04 23.37
C ASP A 255 -4.82 -2.15 23.78
N ASN A 256 -4.36 -3.30 24.31
CA ASN A 256 -5.22 -4.38 24.82
C ASN A 256 -5.61 -4.25 26.30
N LEU A 257 -4.94 -3.38 27.06
CA LEU A 257 -5.21 -3.18 28.50
C LEU A 257 -6.18 -2.02 28.76
N PHE A 258 -6.28 -1.10 27.80
CA PHE A 258 -7.10 0.10 27.89
C PHE A 258 -8.25 0.16 26.87
N ASN A 259 -8.45 -0.91 26.10
CA ASN A 259 -9.67 -1.19 25.34
C ASN A 259 -10.37 -2.39 25.96
#